data_AF-A0A453BU80-F1
#
_entry.id   AF-A0A453BU80-F1
#
_cell.length_a   1.000
_cell.length_b   1.000
_cell.length_c   1.000
_cell.angle_alpha   90.00
_cell.angle_beta   90.00
_cell.angle_gamma   90.00
#
_symmetry.space_group_name_H-M   'P 1'
#
loop_
_entity.id
_entity.type
_entity.pdbx_description
1 polymer ?
#
loop_
_entity_poly.entity_id
_entity_poly.type
_entity_poly.pdbx_seq_one_letter_code
_entity_poly.pdbx_strand_id
1 'polypeptide(L)' 'RQENMSRKAAGEEPLPEEDPSNPIFKPLPEPSRLEGYLVTNQISSYCNHINGVAGQSFNRLYLMKALQED' A
#
# COMPACT_ATOMS: atom_id res chain seq x y z
N ARG A 1 14.01 17.21 -28.07
CA ARG A 1 13.43 17.21 -29.44
C ARG A 1 13.43 18.56 -30.16
N GLN A 2 12.63 19.58 -29.78
CA GLN A 2 12.56 20.86 -30.52
C GLN A 2 13.92 21.58 -30.56
N GLU A 3 14.62 21.60 -29.42
CA GLU A 3 15.97 22.16 -29.27
C GLU A 3 17.02 21.43 -30.11
N ASN A 4 16.94 20.09 -30.17
CA ASN A 4 17.81 19.28 -31.04
C ASN A 4 17.57 19.58 -32.53
N MET A 5 16.34 19.94 -32.93
CA MET A 5 16.08 20.36 -34.31
C MET A 5 16.73 21.70 -34.64
N SER A 6 16.73 22.66 -33.71
CA SER A 6 17.44 23.93 -33.91
C SER A 6 18.96 23.75 -33.92
N ARG A 7 19.52 22.89 -33.07
CA ARG A 7 20.97 22.57 -33.08
C ARG A 7 21.39 21.92 -34.40
N LYS A 8 20.59 20.98 -34.91
CA LYS A 8 20.81 20.34 -36.22
C LYS A 8 20.78 21.36 -37.36
N ALA A 9 19.88 22.34 -37.31
CA ALA A 9 19.81 23.42 -38.31
C ALA A 9 21.00 24.39 -38.22
N ALA A 10 21.60 24.54 -37.04
CA ALA A 10 22.81 25.34 -36.80
C ALA A 10 24.12 24.57 -37.09
N GLY A 11 24.05 23.29 -37.48
CA GLY A 11 25.23 22.44 -37.73
C GLY A 11 25.90 21.88 -36.47
N GLU A 12 25.26 21.99 -35.32
CA GLU A 12 25.74 21.43 -34.05
C GLU A 12 25.26 20.00 -33.83
N GLU A 13 26.03 19.21 -33.07
CA GLU A 13 25.59 17.86 -32.65
C GLU A 13 24.35 17.93 -31.75
N PRO A 14 23.37 17.02 -31.90
CA PRO A 14 22.21 16.97 -31.02
C PRO A 14 22.64 16.61 -29.58
N LEU A 15 21.99 17.24 -28.60
CA LEU A 15 22.15 16.86 -27.20
C LEU A 15 21.55 15.45 -26.98
N PRO A 16 22.17 14.62 -26.13
CA PRO A 16 21.57 13.36 -25.68
C PRO A 16 20.15 13.61 -25.14
N GLU A 17 19.15 12.94 -25.71
CA GLU A 17 17.75 13.14 -25.27
C GLU A 17 17.53 12.61 -23.84
N GLU A 18 18.34 11.65 -23.41
CA GLU A 18 18.41 11.19 -22.02
C GLU A 18 19.85 11.27 -21.53
N ASP A 19 20.09 12.10 -20.53
CA ASP A 19 21.35 12.15 -19.82
C ASP A 19 21.42 10.96 -18.84
N PRO A 20 22.38 10.02 -19.00
CA PRO A 20 22.54 8.88 -18.10
C PRO A 20 22.80 9.29 -16.63
N SER A 21 23.30 10.51 -16.43
CA SER A 21 23.58 11.11 -15.14
C SER A 21 22.41 11.90 -14.56
N ASN A 22 21.29 12.01 -15.27
CA ASN A 22 20.10 12.72 -14.82
C ASN A 22 19.02 11.73 -14.31
N PRO A 23 19.00 11.43 -12.99
CA PRO A 23 18.06 10.48 -12.39
C PRO A 23 16.60 10.95 -12.43
N ILE A 24 16.32 12.20 -12.82
CA ILE A 24 14.96 12.78 -12.90
C ILE A 24 14.08 12.04 -13.91
N PHE A 25 14.68 11.39 -14.92
CA PHE A 25 13.94 10.66 -15.95
C PHE A 25 13.72 9.17 -15.64
N LYS A 26 14.24 8.66 -14.52
CA LYS A 26 13.94 7.27 -14.10
C LYS A 26 12.61 7.25 -13.34
N PRO A 27 11.65 6.39 -13.73
CA PRO A 27 10.48 6.13 -12.90
C PRO A 27 10.93 5.77 -11.48
N LEU A 28 10.35 6.44 -10.49
CA LEU A 28 10.66 6.14 -9.09
C LEU A 28 10.31 4.67 -8.80
N PRO A 29 11.18 3.93 -8.10
CA PRO A 29 10.87 2.57 -7.71
C PRO A 29 9.60 2.56 -6.86
N GLU A 30 8.66 1.68 -7.18
CA GLU A 30 7.42 1.56 -6.41
C GLU A 30 7.74 1.19 -4.95
N PRO A 31 7.02 1.78 -3.98
CA PRO A 31 7.20 1.43 -2.58
C PRO A 31 6.83 -0.04 -2.34
N SER A 32 7.52 -0.67 -1.38
CA SER A 32 7.22 -2.02 -0.95
C SER A 32 5.81 -2.10 -0.37
N ARG A 33 5.03 -3.09 -0.83
CA ARG A 33 3.64 -3.32 -0.37
C ARG A 33 3.55 -4.31 0.79
N LEU A 34 4.66 -4.96 1.17
CA LEU A 34 4.68 -6.03 2.16
C LEU A 34 4.14 -5.57 3.51
N GLU A 35 4.60 -4.43 4.02
CA GLU A 35 4.15 -3.88 5.30
C GLU A 35 2.66 -3.56 5.28
N GLY A 36 2.15 -2.97 4.19
CA GLY A 36 0.73 -2.73 4.01
C GLY A 36 -0.10 -4.01 4.06
N TYR A 37 0.38 -5.11 3.47
CA TYR A 37 -0.30 -6.40 3.55
C TYR A 37 -0.27 -7.00 4.96
N LEU A 38 0.88 -6.93 5.64
CA LEU A 38 1.04 -7.43 7.00
C LEU A 38 0.12 -6.70 7.99
N VAL A 39 0.10 -5.36 7.94
CA VAL A 39 -0.78 -4.54 8.78
C VAL A 39 -2.24 -4.85 8.51
N THR A 40 -2.65 -4.95 7.24
CA THR A 40 -4.03 -5.29 6.87
C THR A 40 -4.45 -6.65 7.42
N ASN A 41 -3.57 -7.66 7.33
CA ASN A 41 -3.85 -8.99 7.86
C ASN A 41 -3.95 -9.00 9.39
N GLN A 42 -3.10 -8.24 10.07
CA GLN A 42 -3.14 -8.10 11.52
C GLN A 42 -4.46 -7.48 11.99
N ILE A 43 -4.92 -6.41 11.32
CA ILE A 43 -6.23 -5.78 11.59
C ILE A 43 -7.36 -6.79 11.39
N SER A 44 -7.37 -7.53 10.28
CA SER A 44 -8.38 -8.56 10.03
C SER A 44 -8.42 -9.62 11.14
N SER A 45 -7.24 -10.07 11.58
CA SER A 45 -7.11 -11.04 12.67
C SER A 45 -7.67 -10.50 13.99
N TYR A 46 -7.42 -9.22 14.32
CA TYR A 46 -7.99 -8.60 15.51
C TYR A 46 -9.52 -8.49 15.44
N CYS A 47 -10.08 -8.09 14.30
CA CYS A 47 -11.53 -8.05 14.12
C CYS A 47 -12.16 -9.42 14.35
N ASN A 48 -11.56 -10.49 13.81
CA ASN A 48 -12.03 -11.85 14.02
C ASN A 48 -11.96 -12.27 15.49
N HIS A 49 -10.86 -11.92 16.18
CA HIS A 49 -10.69 -12.23 17.59
C HIS A 49 -11.72 -11.52 18.47
N ILE A 50 -11.92 -10.22 18.27
CA ILE A 50 -12.92 -9.42 19.00
C ILE A 50 -14.31 -10.00 18.80
N ASN A 51 -14.68 -10.31 17.55
CA ASN A 51 -15.99 -10.91 17.25
C ASN A 51 -16.16 -12.27 17.93
N GLY A 52 -15.12 -13.12 17.90
CA GLY A 52 -15.13 -14.41 18.57
C GLY A 52 -15.31 -14.31 20.08
N VAL A 53 -14.56 -13.43 20.73
CA VAL A 53 -14.64 -13.21 22.19
C VAL A 53 -15.99 -12.60 22.58
N ALA A 54 -16.47 -11.60 21.84
CA ALA A 54 -17.76 -10.97 22.11
C ALA A 54 -18.91 -11.98 21.99
N GLY A 55 -18.95 -12.77 20.91
CA GLY A 55 -19.96 -13.81 20.73
C GLY A 55 -19.93 -14.86 21.84
N GLN A 56 -18.75 -15.36 22.22
CA GLN A 56 -18.62 -16.30 23.34
C GLN A 56 -19.06 -15.68 24.67
N SER A 57 -18.74 -14.40 24.91
CA SER A 57 -19.11 -13.70 26.14
C SER A 57 -20.63 -13.54 26.25
N PHE A 58 -21.30 -13.19 25.15
CA PHE A 58 -22.77 -13.14 25.11
C PHE A 58 -23.40 -14.50 25.39
N ASN A 59 -22.91 -15.58 24.75
CA ASN A 59 -23.43 -16.93 25.00
C ASN A 59 -23.34 -17.31 26.48
N ARG A 60 -22.21 -17.01 27.13
CA ARG A 60 -22.04 -17.27 28.57
C ARG A 60 -22.99 -16.43 29.41
N LEU A 61 -23.12 -15.14 29.11
CA LEU A 61 -24.01 -14.24 29.82
C LEU A 61 -25.48 -14.71 29.75
N TYR A 62 -25.95 -15.07 28.56
CA TYR A 62 -27.33 -15.55 28.38
C TYR A 62 -27.56 -16.91 29.02
N LEU A 63 -26.59 -17.83 28.96
CA LEU A 63 -26.68 -19.11 29.66
C LEU A 63 -26.79 -18.92 31.18
N MET A 64 -25.93 -18.07 31.76
CA MET A 64 -25.97 -17.77 33.20
C MET A 64 -27.28 -17.10 33.59
N LYS A 65 -27.80 -16.19 32.75
CA LYS A 65 -29.10 -15.55 32.98
C LYS A 65 -30.24 -16.58 32.99
N ALA A 66 -30.28 -17.49 32.02
CA ALA A 66 -31.31 -18.53 31.95
C ALA A 66 -31.28 -19.44 33.19
N LEU A 67 -30.08 -19.85 33.63
CA LEU A 67 -29.91 -20.66 34.85
C LEU A 67 -30.31 -19.94 36.15
N GLN A 68 -30.32 -18.61 36.15
CA GLN A 68 -30.71 -17.81 37.33
C GLN A 68 -32.22 -17.55 37.38
N GLU A 69 -32.91 -17.59 36.25
CA GLU A 69 -34.36 -17.37 36.14
C GLU A 69 -35.19 -18.64 36.42
N ASP A 70 -34.57 -19.83 36.45
CA ASP A 70 -35.14 -21.12 36.88
C ASP A 70 -34.96 -21.37 38.40
#